data_AF-A0A536UJR9-F1
#
_entry.id   AF-A0A536UJR9-F1
#
_cell.length_a   1.000
_cell.length_b   1.000
_cell.length_c   1.000
_cell.angle_alpha   90.00
_cell.angle_beta   90.00
_cell.angle_gamma   90.00
#
_symmetry.space_group_name_H-M   'P 1'
#
loop_
_entity.id
_entity.type
_entity.pdbx_description
1 polymer ?
#
loop_
_entity_poly.entity_id
_entity_poly.type
_entity_poly.pdbx_seq_one_letter_code
_entity_poly.pdbx_strand_id
1 'polypeptide(L)'
;MLMRGFGIAAFQVDLLPQLNAATIKRLNAGAIARAAGIDARAEIERVLQVSDADIVDGSHRIHKADNPFSVAVNVRQWNTEILHPPSAAMWGRRRVSYFAYDHASGLFAPSKFCAFVPTVKMAAAAKRPEILQRRPAGMTMSIYAMLDESDPRFDGRIAWKHLHSVLGYDVVEIQRASDSVRTRFDCWQRRLAGVVQVRSPVVLLMPPLREQAGPR
;
A
#
# COMPACT_ATOMS: atom_id res chain seq x y z
N MET A 1 12.04 6.79 1.12
CA MET A 1 11.99 5.83 2.25
C MET A 1 13.12 5.99 3.27
N LEU A 2 14.35 6.36 2.87
CA LEU A 2 15.50 6.46 3.79
C LEU A 2 15.20 7.35 5.03
N MET A 3 14.59 8.51 4.83
CA MET A 3 14.30 9.47 5.91
C MET A 3 13.29 8.97 6.96
N ARG A 4 12.32 8.12 6.59
CA ARG A 4 11.39 7.51 7.57
C ARG A 4 12.09 6.50 8.48
N GLY A 5 13.13 5.84 7.99
CA GLY A 5 13.98 4.96 8.80
C GLY A 5 14.69 5.70 9.94
N PHE A 6 14.92 7.02 9.76
CA PHE A 6 15.51 7.92 10.76
C PHE A 6 14.48 8.65 11.62
N GLY A 7 13.19 8.32 11.51
CA GLY A 7 12.12 8.97 12.29
C GLY A 7 11.69 10.34 11.77
N ILE A 8 12.18 10.78 10.60
CA ILE A 8 11.67 11.97 9.91
C ILE A 8 10.41 11.56 9.15
N ALA A 9 9.28 12.18 9.50
CA ALA A 9 8.00 11.99 8.80
C ALA A 9 8.03 12.73 7.45
N ALA A 10 8.81 12.21 6.50
CA ALA A 10 8.80 12.66 5.11
C ALA A 10 7.74 11.85 4.34
N PHE A 11 6.87 12.53 3.60
CA PHE A 11 5.84 11.94 2.75
C PHE A 11 6.07 12.36 1.31
N GLN A 12 6.00 11.39 0.40
CA GLN A 12 5.98 11.66 -1.03
C GLN A 12 4.66 11.16 -1.57
N VAL A 13 3.81 12.09 -2.03
CA VAL A 13 2.49 11.81 -2.60
C VAL A 13 2.51 12.23 -4.06
N ASP A 14 2.08 11.34 -4.94
CA ASP A 14 1.87 11.68 -6.35
C ASP A 14 0.66 12.61 -6.44
N LEU A 15 0.81 13.77 -7.06
CA LEU A 15 -0.30 14.69 -7.37
C LEU A 15 -1.01 14.23 -8.63
N LEU A 16 -2.35 14.26 -8.59
CA LEU A 16 -3.24 13.87 -9.69
C LEU A 16 -2.89 12.48 -10.26
N PRO A 17 -2.86 11.42 -9.43
CA PRO A 17 -2.41 10.08 -9.84
C PRO A 17 -3.25 9.46 -10.98
N GLN A 18 -4.46 9.98 -11.20
CA GLN A 18 -5.36 9.61 -12.29
C GLN A 18 -5.00 10.22 -13.64
N LEU A 19 -4.09 11.21 -13.69
CA LEU A 19 -3.74 11.91 -14.92
C LEU A 19 -2.43 11.40 -15.52
N ASN A 20 -2.42 11.22 -16.84
CA ASN A 20 -1.20 10.88 -17.57
C ASN A 20 -0.28 12.10 -17.79
N ALA A 21 0.98 11.83 -18.14
CA ALA A 21 2.00 12.86 -18.34
C ALA A 21 1.64 13.88 -19.44
N ALA A 22 0.96 13.44 -20.50
CA ALA A 22 0.50 14.32 -21.57
C ALA A 22 -0.54 15.32 -21.06
N THR A 23 -1.46 14.88 -20.22
CA THR A 23 -2.48 15.73 -19.61
C THR A 23 -1.87 16.69 -18.59
N ILE A 24 -0.93 16.22 -17.75
CA ILE A 24 -0.16 17.09 -16.85
C ILE A 24 0.60 18.16 -17.64
N LYS A 25 1.26 17.79 -18.75
CA LYS A 25 1.97 18.75 -19.60
C LYS A 25 1.03 19.82 -20.18
N ARG A 26 -0.18 19.43 -20.60
CA ARG A 26 -1.21 20.37 -21.08
C ARG A 26 -1.69 21.31 -19.97
N LEU A 27 -1.90 20.80 -18.75
CA LEU A 27 -2.27 21.61 -17.58
C LEU A 27 -1.18 22.64 -17.26
N ASN A 28 0.07 22.20 -17.20
CA ASN A 28 1.22 23.08 -16.92
C ASN A 28 1.41 24.16 -18.00
N ALA A 29 0.97 23.90 -19.23
CA ALA A 29 1.05 24.86 -20.34
C ALA A 29 -0.09 25.90 -20.33
N GLY A 30 -0.90 25.99 -19.28
CA GLY A 30 -1.93 27.02 -19.14
C GLY A 30 -3.19 26.78 -19.97
N ALA A 31 -3.43 25.55 -20.46
CA ALA A 31 -4.69 25.17 -21.11
C ALA A 31 -5.82 24.99 -20.07
N ILE A 32 -6.11 26.06 -19.32
CA ILE A 32 -6.99 26.10 -18.14
C ILE A 32 -8.46 25.87 -18.52
N ALA A 33 -8.86 26.15 -19.77
CA ALA A 33 -10.23 25.98 -20.23
C ALA A 33 -10.76 24.52 -20.18
N ARG A 34 -9.89 23.52 -19.94
CA ARG A 34 -10.26 22.10 -19.78
C ARG A 34 -9.93 21.50 -18.40
N ALA A 35 -9.58 22.33 -17.41
CA ALA A 35 -9.54 21.88 -16.01
C ALA A 35 -10.94 21.64 -15.41
N ALA A 36 -12.00 21.79 -16.22
CA ALA A 36 -13.37 21.35 -15.93
C ALA A 36 -13.38 19.84 -15.64
N GLY A 37 -13.19 19.47 -14.38
CA GLY A 37 -13.14 18.08 -13.92
C GLY A 37 -12.04 17.79 -12.89
N ILE A 38 -11.07 18.69 -12.71
CA ILE A 38 -10.10 18.57 -11.60
C ILE A 38 -10.64 19.35 -10.41
N ASP A 39 -11.13 18.63 -9.42
CA ASP A 39 -11.47 19.21 -8.13
C ASP A 39 -10.19 19.40 -7.30
N ALA A 40 -9.61 20.60 -7.40
CA ALA A 40 -8.40 20.95 -6.67
C ALA A 40 -8.57 20.85 -5.14
N ARG A 41 -9.78 21.09 -4.62
CA ARG A 41 -10.05 20.97 -3.18
C ARG A 41 -10.02 19.51 -2.76
N ALA A 42 -10.71 18.63 -3.51
CA ALA A 42 -10.66 17.19 -3.25
C ALA A 42 -9.22 16.65 -3.33
N GLU A 43 -8.40 17.16 -4.25
CA GLU A 43 -7.00 16.78 -4.38
C GLU A 43 -6.14 17.23 -3.19
N ILE A 44 -6.34 18.46 -2.69
CA ILE A 44 -5.67 18.94 -1.47
C ILE A 44 -6.09 18.10 -0.26
N GLU A 45 -7.38 17.84 -0.09
CA GLU A 45 -7.90 17.00 0.98
C GLU A 45 -7.32 15.58 0.92
N ARG A 46 -7.17 15.01 -0.30
CA ARG A 46 -6.52 13.71 -0.53
C ARG A 46 -5.07 13.70 -0.06
N VAL A 47 -4.29 14.72 -0.42
CA VAL A 47 -2.87 14.83 -0.03
C VAL A 47 -2.74 14.96 1.49
N LEU A 48 -3.58 15.77 2.12
CA LEU A 48 -3.57 15.96 3.57
C LEU A 48 -3.88 14.66 4.34
N GLN A 49 -4.74 13.79 3.81
CA GLN A 49 -5.02 12.48 4.42
C GLN A 49 -3.81 11.54 4.49
N VAL A 50 -2.78 11.75 3.65
CA VAL A 50 -1.53 10.98 3.71
C VAL A 50 -0.61 11.47 4.83
N SER A 51 -0.61 12.78 5.10
CA SER A 51 0.22 13.38 6.14
C SER A 51 -0.28 13.10 7.56
N ASP A 52 -1.55 12.73 7.72
CA ASP A 52 -2.12 12.46 9.04
C ASP A 52 -1.59 11.13 9.62
N ALA A 53 -1.04 11.22 10.83
CA ALA A 53 -0.29 10.16 11.49
C ALA A 53 -1.11 9.61 12.66
N ASP A 54 -2.08 8.74 12.35
CA ASP A 54 -3.14 8.47 13.33
C ASP A 54 -2.86 7.35 14.35
N ILE A 55 -1.78 6.58 14.24
CA ILE A 55 -1.58 5.42 15.12
C ILE A 55 -0.48 5.69 16.14
N VAL A 56 -0.86 5.74 17.42
CA VAL A 56 0.04 5.82 18.57
C VAL A 56 -0.36 4.72 19.55
N ASP A 57 0.43 3.66 19.63
CA ASP A 57 0.45 2.80 20.80
C ASP A 57 1.90 2.54 21.25
N GLY A 58 2.13 2.73 22.55
CA GLY A 58 3.31 2.38 23.37
C GLY A 58 4.71 2.82 22.90
N SER A 59 5.11 2.53 21.67
CA SER A 59 6.45 2.76 21.12
C SER A 59 6.51 2.82 19.59
N HIS A 60 5.42 2.48 18.89
CA HIS A 60 5.36 2.42 17.44
C HIS A 60 4.34 3.41 16.89
N ARG A 61 4.74 4.15 15.86
CA ARG A 61 3.83 4.97 15.07
C ARG A 61 3.59 4.28 13.75
N ILE A 62 2.37 4.31 13.24
CA ILE A 62 2.06 3.80 11.91
C ILE A 62 1.36 4.89 11.12
N HIS A 63 1.75 4.98 9.86
CA HIS A 63 1.18 5.88 8.88
C HIS A 63 0.55 5.07 7.78
N LYS A 64 -0.37 5.68 7.06
CA LYS A 64 -0.85 5.11 5.80
C LYS A 64 0.28 5.19 4.75
N ALA A 65 0.32 4.22 3.84
CA ALA A 65 1.28 4.22 2.74
C ALA A 65 1.08 5.48 1.89
N ASP A 66 2.15 6.16 1.52
CA ASP A 66 2.08 7.48 0.89
C ASP A 66 2.05 7.46 -0.63
N ASN A 67 2.48 6.35 -1.23
CA ASN A 67 2.53 6.18 -2.67
C ASN A 67 2.48 4.69 -3.04
N PRO A 68 2.22 4.36 -4.33
CA PRO A 68 2.19 2.97 -4.78
C PRO A 68 3.50 2.20 -4.57
N PHE A 69 4.65 2.87 -4.56
CA PHE A 69 5.93 2.21 -4.30
C PHE A 69 5.99 1.65 -2.87
N SER A 70 5.53 2.41 -1.87
CA SER A 70 5.45 1.95 -0.47
C SER A 70 4.55 0.72 -0.33
N VAL A 71 3.42 0.70 -1.04
CA VAL A 71 2.51 -0.45 -1.08
C VAL A 71 3.20 -1.65 -1.72
N ALA A 72 3.90 -1.47 -2.85
CA ALA A 72 4.63 -2.53 -3.55
C ALA A 72 5.75 -3.14 -2.68
N VAL A 73 6.47 -2.32 -1.91
CA VAL A 73 7.46 -2.79 -0.92
C VAL A 73 6.78 -3.71 0.10
N ASN A 74 5.62 -3.31 0.63
CA ASN A 74 4.87 -4.13 1.57
C ASN A 74 4.34 -5.43 0.94
N VAL A 75 3.90 -5.41 -0.32
CA VAL A 75 3.49 -6.63 -1.05
C VAL A 75 4.64 -7.63 -1.10
N ARG A 76 5.84 -7.20 -1.47
CA ARG A 76 7.02 -8.07 -1.57
C ARG A 76 7.49 -8.55 -0.20
N GLN A 77 7.47 -7.67 0.81
CA GLN A 77 7.84 -8.01 2.18
C GLN A 77 6.90 -9.08 2.74
N TRP A 78 5.59 -8.91 2.57
CA TRP A 78 4.59 -9.88 2.98
C TRP A 78 4.85 -11.26 2.34
N ASN A 79 5.08 -11.29 1.02
CA ASN A 79 5.34 -12.55 0.30
C ASN A 79 6.65 -13.21 0.71
N THR A 80 7.66 -12.44 1.09
CA THR A 80 8.91 -12.98 1.63
C THR A 80 8.66 -13.61 3.00
N GLU A 81 7.97 -12.89 3.88
CA GLU A 81 7.78 -13.33 5.27
C GLU A 81 6.79 -14.48 5.42
N ILE A 82 5.70 -14.49 4.65
CA ILE A 82 4.64 -15.51 4.79
C ILE A 82 5.12 -16.93 4.49
N LEU A 83 6.25 -17.06 3.80
CA LEU A 83 6.89 -18.35 3.48
C LEU A 83 7.75 -18.87 4.63
N HIS A 84 8.09 -18.03 5.62
CA HIS A 84 8.84 -18.43 6.79
C HIS A 84 7.90 -18.93 7.88
N PRO A 85 8.06 -20.18 8.41
CA PRO A 85 7.12 -20.76 9.36
C PRO A 85 6.81 -19.91 10.60
N PRO A 86 7.80 -19.24 11.25
CA PRO A 86 7.50 -18.38 12.40
C PRO A 86 6.62 -17.19 12.03
N SER A 87 6.86 -16.55 10.89
CA SER A 87 6.07 -15.42 10.40
C SER A 87 4.68 -15.86 9.94
N ALA A 88 4.55 -17.02 9.30
CA ALA A 88 3.27 -17.62 8.93
C ALA A 88 2.41 -17.94 10.16
N ALA A 89 3.02 -18.39 11.25
CA ALA A 89 2.31 -18.61 12.51
C ALA A 89 1.74 -17.30 13.10
N MET A 90 2.48 -16.19 13.02
CA MET A 90 1.99 -14.86 13.44
C MET A 90 0.86 -14.33 12.55
N TRP A 91 0.87 -14.68 11.26
CA TRP A 91 -0.24 -14.35 10.36
C TRP A 91 -1.54 -15.04 10.78
N GLY A 92 -1.46 -16.29 11.24
CA GLY A 92 -2.61 -17.07 11.70
C GLY A 92 -3.57 -17.46 10.57
N ARG A 93 -4.81 -17.81 10.92
CA ARG A 93 -5.84 -18.27 9.96
C ARG A 93 -6.78 -17.12 9.54
N ARG A 94 -6.21 -16.02 9.08
CA ARG A 94 -6.99 -14.85 8.64
C ARG A 94 -7.62 -15.07 7.27
N ARG A 95 -8.90 -14.69 7.16
CA ARG A 95 -9.65 -14.69 5.89
C ARG A 95 -9.53 -13.32 5.22
N VAL A 96 -9.12 -13.30 3.96
CA VAL A 96 -8.85 -12.06 3.22
C VAL A 96 -9.66 -12.01 1.93
N SER A 97 -10.31 -10.87 1.71
CA SER A 97 -11.08 -10.59 0.48
C SER A 97 -10.44 -9.49 -0.38
N TYR A 98 -9.60 -8.63 0.20
CA TYR A 98 -9.01 -7.48 -0.50
C TYR A 98 -7.49 -7.65 -0.62
N PHE A 99 -6.97 -7.58 -1.84
CA PHE A 99 -5.55 -7.79 -2.14
C PHE A 99 -4.97 -6.61 -2.91
N ALA A 100 -3.84 -6.08 -2.47
CA ALA A 100 -3.04 -5.14 -3.26
C ALA A 100 -2.19 -5.91 -4.26
N TYR A 101 -2.10 -5.40 -5.49
CA TYR A 101 -1.28 -5.97 -6.56
C TYR A 101 -0.02 -5.13 -6.83
N ASP A 102 1.11 -5.78 -7.06
CA ASP A 102 2.34 -5.14 -7.54
C ASP A 102 2.65 -5.59 -8.98
N HIS A 103 2.48 -4.70 -9.96
CA HIS A 103 2.74 -5.03 -11.38
C HIS A 103 4.16 -5.53 -11.63
N ALA A 104 5.14 -4.96 -10.94
CA ALA A 104 6.55 -5.24 -11.22
C ALA A 104 6.94 -6.66 -10.80
N SER A 105 6.42 -7.15 -9.68
CA SER A 105 6.65 -8.53 -9.24
C SER A 105 5.57 -9.52 -9.67
N GLY A 106 4.39 -9.03 -10.05
CA GLY A 106 3.21 -9.86 -10.31
C GLY A 106 2.65 -10.52 -9.05
N LEU A 107 2.99 -10.02 -7.86
CA LEU A 107 2.58 -10.58 -6.57
C LEU A 107 1.36 -9.87 -6.00
N PHE A 108 0.71 -10.56 -5.07
CA PHE A 108 -0.45 -10.07 -4.31
C PHE A 108 -0.18 -10.15 -2.82
N ALA A 109 -0.79 -9.27 -2.05
CA ALA A 109 -0.78 -9.35 -0.59
C ALA A 109 -2.04 -8.70 0.00
N PRO A 110 -2.44 -9.06 1.23
CA PRO A 110 -3.61 -8.48 1.90
C PRO A 110 -3.53 -6.95 1.98
N SER A 111 -4.57 -6.26 1.51
CA SER A 111 -4.57 -4.79 1.41
C SER A 111 -4.31 -4.08 2.74
N LYS A 112 -4.88 -4.62 3.84
CA LYS A 112 -4.65 -4.13 5.20
C LYS A 112 -3.17 -4.16 5.58
N PHE A 113 -2.43 -5.20 5.20
CA PHE A 113 -0.98 -5.23 5.46
C PHE A 113 -0.25 -4.16 4.64
N CYS A 114 -0.65 -3.97 3.39
CA CYS A 114 0.06 -3.11 2.45
C CYS A 114 -0.23 -1.61 2.62
N ALA A 115 -1.39 -1.26 3.18
CA ALA A 115 -1.83 0.12 3.32
C ALA A 115 -1.14 0.91 4.44
N PHE A 116 -0.32 0.25 5.27
CA PHE A 116 0.28 0.87 6.46
C PHE A 116 1.80 0.71 6.48
N VAL A 117 2.48 1.70 7.06
CA VAL A 117 3.94 1.79 7.13
C VAL A 117 4.35 2.17 8.54
N PRO A 118 5.22 1.38 9.20
CA PRO A 118 5.72 1.73 10.53
C PRO A 118 6.71 2.89 10.45
N THR A 119 6.65 3.79 11.43
CA THR A 119 7.67 4.82 11.69
C THR A 119 8.26 4.65 13.08
N VAL A 120 9.50 5.11 13.19
CA VAL A 120 10.31 5.00 14.40
C VAL A 120 10.23 6.31 15.16
N LYS A 121 9.97 6.28 16.47
CA LYS A 121 10.22 7.46 17.31
C LYS A 121 11.73 7.71 17.39
N MET A 122 12.18 8.93 17.10
CA MET A 122 13.60 9.33 17.12
C MET A 122 14.32 8.98 18.44
N ALA A 123 13.62 9.02 19.59
CA ALA A 123 14.20 8.67 20.89
C ALA A 123 14.63 7.18 21.02
N ALA A 124 14.10 6.29 20.19
CA ALA A 124 14.46 4.86 20.15
C ALA A 124 15.44 4.51 19.00
N ALA A 125 15.78 5.48 18.14
CA ALA A 125 16.68 5.25 17.00
C ALA A 125 18.13 5.00 17.45
N ALA A 126 18.53 5.55 18.60
CA ALA A 126 19.88 5.39 19.16
C ALA A 126 20.16 4.01 19.79
N LYS A 127 19.13 3.16 19.98
CA LYS A 127 19.25 1.84 20.62
C LYS A 127 18.72 0.69 19.75
N ARG A 128 18.98 0.73 18.43
CA ARG A 128 18.54 -0.36 17.53
C ARG A 128 19.61 -1.43 17.31
N PRO A 129 19.23 -2.72 17.32
CA PRO A 129 20.05 -3.77 16.71
C PRO A 129 20.26 -3.46 15.22
N GLU A 130 21.47 -3.68 14.71
CA GLU A 130 21.88 -3.44 13.30
C GLU A 130 20.90 -4.00 12.25
N ILE A 131 20.16 -5.05 12.61
CA ILE A 131 19.18 -5.74 11.76
C ILE A 131 18.05 -4.80 11.27
N LEU A 132 17.65 -3.81 12.07
CA LEU A 132 16.61 -2.84 11.69
C LEU A 132 17.14 -1.61 10.93
N GLN A 133 18.46 -1.46 10.82
CA GLN A 133 19.09 -0.36 10.06
C GLN A 133 19.23 -0.70 8.56
N ARG A 134 19.20 -1.99 8.20
CA ARG A 134 19.50 -2.47 6.84
C ARG A 134 18.28 -2.80 5.97
N ARG A 135 17.04 -2.72 6.48
CA ARG A 135 15.84 -3.11 5.72
C ARG A 135 14.95 -1.91 5.41
N PRO A 136 14.34 -1.85 4.21
CA PRO A 136 13.46 -0.75 3.83
C PRO A 136 12.28 -0.67 4.81
N ALA A 137 11.86 0.56 5.09
CA ALA A 137 10.82 0.95 6.03
C ALA A 137 9.42 0.49 5.57
N GLY A 138 9.19 -0.83 5.51
CA GLY A 138 7.90 -1.46 5.20
C GLY A 138 7.30 -2.17 6.42
N MET A 139 6.04 -2.56 6.30
CA MET A 139 5.33 -3.38 7.29
C MET A 139 5.96 -4.79 7.35
N THR A 140 6.13 -5.33 8.56
CA THR A 140 6.56 -6.72 8.81
C THR A 140 5.45 -7.49 9.53
N MET A 141 5.48 -8.82 9.51
CA MET A 141 4.55 -9.67 10.26
C MET A 141 4.62 -9.45 11.75
N SER A 142 5.82 -9.25 12.29
CA SER A 142 5.99 -8.97 13.71
C SER A 142 5.30 -7.68 14.12
N ILE A 143 5.47 -6.60 13.34
CA ILE A 143 4.79 -5.33 13.59
C ILE A 143 3.29 -5.51 13.39
N TYR A 144 2.87 -6.11 12.27
CA TYR A 144 1.46 -6.35 11.96
C TYR A 144 0.73 -7.12 13.07
N ALA A 145 1.36 -8.15 13.65
CA ALA A 145 0.78 -8.95 14.72
C ALA A 145 0.71 -8.23 16.07
N MET A 146 1.58 -7.25 16.32
CA MET A 146 1.50 -6.37 17.50
C MET A 146 0.38 -5.33 17.39
N LEU A 147 -0.11 -5.05 16.17
CA LEU A 147 -1.22 -4.13 15.98
C LEU A 147 -2.51 -4.83 16.32
N ASP A 148 -3.05 -4.43 17.47
CA ASP A 148 -4.32 -4.95 17.95
C ASP A 148 -5.42 -4.75 16.89
N GLU A 149 -6.13 -5.83 16.59
CA GLU A 149 -7.28 -5.79 15.68
C GLU A 149 -8.44 -4.98 16.26
N SER A 150 -8.41 -4.68 17.56
CA SER A 150 -9.38 -3.82 18.23
C SER A 150 -9.18 -2.33 17.94
N ASP A 151 -8.03 -1.90 17.40
CA ASP A 151 -7.81 -0.49 17.07
C ASP A 151 -8.63 -0.11 15.83
N PRO A 152 -9.66 0.74 15.97
CA PRO A 152 -10.54 1.11 14.87
C PRO A 152 -9.81 1.85 13.74
N ARG A 153 -8.59 2.36 13.99
CA ARG A 153 -7.74 3.04 12.99
C ARG A 153 -6.96 2.04 12.14
N PHE A 154 -6.71 0.84 12.66
CA PHE A 154 -6.07 -0.26 11.95
C PHE A 154 -7.14 -1.23 11.45
N ASP A 155 -7.95 -0.76 10.50
CA ASP A 155 -9.10 -1.50 9.96
C ASP A 155 -8.97 -1.78 8.45
N GLY A 156 -9.56 -2.89 8.01
CA GLY A 156 -9.54 -3.32 6.60
C GLY A 156 -10.29 -2.37 5.67
N ARG A 157 -11.39 -1.76 6.13
CA ARG A 157 -12.15 -0.75 5.36
C ARG A 157 -11.35 0.54 5.23
N ILE A 158 -10.63 0.94 6.27
CA ILE A 158 -9.72 2.09 6.23
C ILE A 158 -8.61 1.84 5.21
N ALA A 159 -7.98 0.67 5.24
CA ALA A 159 -6.95 0.29 4.27
C ALA A 159 -7.46 0.33 2.83
N TRP A 160 -8.62 -0.28 2.57
CA TRP A 160 -9.25 -0.26 1.25
C TRP A 160 -9.57 1.17 0.79
N LYS A 161 -10.23 1.98 1.63
CA LYS A 161 -10.58 3.37 1.31
C LYS A 161 -9.35 4.21 1.03
N HIS A 162 -8.28 4.03 1.81
CA HIS A 162 -7.01 4.72 1.60
C HIS A 162 -6.39 4.38 0.25
N LEU A 163 -6.22 3.09 -0.06
CA LEU A 163 -5.62 2.68 -1.32
C LEU A 163 -6.43 3.19 -2.54
N HIS A 164 -7.76 3.04 -2.51
CA HIS A 164 -8.63 3.46 -3.60
C HIS A 164 -8.75 4.99 -3.68
N SER A 165 -9.24 5.65 -2.63
CA SER A 165 -9.60 7.07 -2.66
C SER A 165 -8.40 8.00 -2.49
N VAL A 166 -7.31 7.53 -1.86
CA VAL A 166 -6.13 8.37 -1.61
C VAL A 166 -4.99 8.04 -2.57
N LEU A 167 -4.66 6.77 -2.78
CA LEU A 167 -3.56 6.41 -3.69
C LEU A 167 -4.00 6.18 -5.14
N GLY A 168 -5.28 6.30 -5.45
CA GLY A 168 -5.82 6.15 -6.80
C GLY A 168 -5.75 4.72 -7.32
N TYR A 169 -5.83 3.72 -6.45
CA TYR A 169 -5.88 2.32 -6.88
C TYR A 169 -7.26 1.99 -7.45
N ASP A 170 -7.30 1.29 -8.58
CA ASP A 170 -8.54 0.76 -9.13
C ASP A 170 -9.02 -0.45 -8.32
N VAL A 171 -10.33 -0.53 -8.10
CA VAL A 171 -10.99 -1.64 -7.40
C VAL A 171 -11.57 -2.59 -8.44
N VAL A 172 -10.96 -3.77 -8.58
CA VAL A 172 -11.32 -4.76 -9.61
C VAL A 172 -11.70 -6.08 -8.95
N GLU A 173 -12.95 -6.51 -9.10
CA GLU A 173 -13.32 -7.88 -8.73
C GLU A 173 -12.53 -8.88 -9.59
N ILE A 174 -12.07 -9.98 -9.00
CA ILE A 174 -11.22 -10.97 -9.69
C ILE A 174 -11.86 -11.47 -11.00
N GLN A 175 -13.19 -11.57 -11.05
CA GLN A 175 -13.93 -12.01 -12.23
C GLN A 175 -13.91 -11.00 -13.38
N ARG A 176 -13.64 -9.73 -13.08
CA ARG A 176 -13.51 -8.64 -14.07
C ARG A 176 -12.06 -8.31 -14.41
N ALA A 177 -11.08 -8.91 -13.70
CA ALA A 177 -9.66 -8.72 -14.00
C ALA A 177 -9.27 -9.32 -15.37
N SER A 178 -8.10 -8.97 -15.91
CA SER A 178 -7.61 -9.63 -17.13
C SER A 178 -7.27 -11.10 -16.86
N ASP A 179 -7.28 -11.94 -17.91
CA ASP A 179 -6.86 -13.35 -17.82
C ASP A 179 -5.44 -13.52 -17.24
N SER A 180 -4.53 -12.62 -17.63
CA SER A 180 -3.16 -12.60 -17.13
C SER A 180 -3.09 -12.34 -15.63
N VAL A 181 -3.90 -11.43 -15.10
CA VAL A 181 -3.95 -11.12 -13.67
C VAL A 181 -4.64 -12.25 -12.90
N ARG A 182 -5.74 -12.80 -13.42
CA ARG A 182 -6.42 -13.97 -12.82
C ARG A 182 -5.47 -15.16 -12.70
N THR A 183 -4.79 -15.52 -13.79
CA THR A 183 -3.84 -16.64 -13.81
C THR A 183 -2.72 -16.44 -12.78
N ARG A 184 -2.19 -15.21 -12.66
CA ARG A 184 -1.19 -14.90 -11.64
C ARG A 184 -1.74 -15.05 -10.23
N PHE A 185 -2.96 -14.56 -9.99
CA PHE A 185 -3.63 -14.68 -8.69
C PHE A 185 -3.85 -16.15 -8.31
N ASP A 186 -4.33 -16.98 -9.23
CA ASP A 186 -4.57 -18.41 -8.99
C ASP A 186 -3.28 -19.17 -8.71
N CYS A 187 -2.20 -18.86 -9.43
CA CYS A 187 -0.86 -19.42 -9.15
C CYS A 187 -0.34 -18.99 -7.77
N TRP A 188 -0.48 -17.70 -7.45
CA TRP A 188 -0.09 -17.15 -6.15
C TRP A 188 -0.89 -17.78 -5.00
N GLN A 189 -2.22 -17.88 -5.14
CA GLN A 189 -3.11 -18.45 -4.13
C GLN A 189 -2.79 -19.94 -3.91
N ARG A 190 -2.61 -20.72 -4.97
CA ARG A 190 -2.26 -22.16 -4.85
C ARG A 190 -0.96 -22.35 -4.09
N ARG A 191 0.05 -21.51 -4.35
CA ARG A 191 1.33 -21.55 -3.62
C ARG A 191 1.16 -21.29 -2.12
N LEU A 192 0.14 -20.52 -1.73
CA LEU A 192 -0.09 -20.07 -0.35
C LEU A 192 -1.35 -20.68 0.30
N ALA A 193 -1.95 -21.70 -0.31
CA ALA A 193 -3.24 -22.24 0.10
C ALA A 193 -3.28 -22.76 1.55
N GLY A 194 -2.13 -23.20 2.07
CA GLY A 194 -1.99 -23.64 3.47
C GLY A 194 -1.88 -22.52 4.50
N VAL A 195 -1.65 -21.28 4.06
CA VAL A 195 -1.36 -20.14 4.95
C VAL A 195 -2.39 -19.02 4.82
N VAL A 196 -2.92 -18.78 3.61
CA VAL A 196 -3.91 -17.72 3.37
C VAL A 196 -5.26 -18.30 2.99
N GLN A 197 -6.27 -17.93 3.75
CA GLN A 197 -7.66 -18.23 3.42
C GLN A 197 -8.25 -17.08 2.60
N VAL A 198 -8.47 -17.32 1.32
CA VAL A 198 -9.13 -16.35 0.44
C VAL A 198 -10.65 -16.44 0.65
N ARG A 199 -11.30 -15.30 0.90
CA ARG A 199 -12.75 -15.18 1.07
C ARG A 199 -13.36 -14.48 -0.13
N SER A 200 -14.42 -15.07 -0.68
CA SER A 200 -15.23 -14.45 -1.73
C SER A 200 -16.18 -13.37 -1.16
N PRO A 201 -16.44 -12.27 -1.90
CA PRO A 201 -15.83 -11.93 -3.20
C PRO A 201 -14.36 -11.53 -3.06
N VAL A 202 -13.55 -11.85 -4.08
CA VAL A 202 -12.13 -11.44 -4.14
C VAL A 202 -12.03 -10.14 -4.92
N VAL A 203 -11.42 -9.15 -4.29
CA VAL A 203 -11.25 -7.80 -4.81
C VAL A 203 -9.76 -7.48 -4.86
N LEU A 204 -9.32 -7.06 -6.05
CA LEU A 204 -7.96 -6.60 -6.31
C LEU A 204 -7.92 -5.08 -6.29
N LEU A 205 -6.93 -4.53 -5.60
CA LEU A 205 -6.55 -3.13 -5.63
C LEU A 205 -5.35 -3.02 -6.56
N MET A 206 -5.60 -2.46 -7.75
CA MET A 206 -4.62 -2.31 -8.81
C MET A 206 -4.03 -0.91 -8.74
N PRO A 207 -2.70 -0.73 -8.64
CA PRO A 207 -2.10 0.61 -8.59
C PRO A 207 -2.35 1.36 -9.90
N PRO A 208 -2.37 2.69 -9.87
CA PRO A 208 -2.58 3.49 -11.07
C PRO A 208 -1.50 3.19 -12.11
N LEU A 209 -1.92 2.82 -13.31
CA LEU A 209 -1.01 2.64 -14.44
C LEU A 209 -0.50 4.00 -14.86
N ARG A 210 0.80 4.25 -14.66
CA ARG A 210 1.47 5.36 -15.37
C ARG A 210 1.50 4.96 -16.83
N GLU A 211 0.59 5.51 -17.65
CA GLU A 211 0.63 5.32 -19.10
C GLU A 211 2.05 5.59 -19.58
N GLN A 212 2.68 4.58 -20.19
CA GLN A 212 3.95 4.76 -20.85
C GLN A 212 3.72 5.77 -21.97
N ALA A 213 4.57 6.80 -22.04
CA ALA A 213 4.52 7.73 -23.16
C ALA A 213 4.65 6.89 -24.44
N GLY A 214 3.62 6.95 -25.30
CA GLY A 214 3.65 6.27 -26.59
C GLY A 214 4.92 6.65 -27.37
N PRO A 215 5.38 5.77 -28.28
CA PRO A 215 6.59 6.04 -29.05
C PRO A 215 6.47 7.40 -29.73
N ARG A 216 7.46 8.26 -29.50
CA ARG A 216 7.63 9.53 -30.20
C ARG A 216 8.03 9.28 -31.64
#